data_AF-A0A0L0JDC0-F1
#
_entry.id   AF-A0A0L0JDC0-F1
#
_cell.length_a   1.000
_cell.length_b   1.000
_cell.length_c   1.000
_cell.angle_alpha   90.00
_cell.angle_beta   90.00
_cell.angle_gamma   90.00
#
_symmetry.space_group_name_H-M   'P 1'
#
loop_
_entity.id
_entity.type
_entity.pdbx_description
1 polymer ?
#
loop_
_entity_poly.entity_id
_entity_poly.type
_entity_poly.pdbx_seq_one_letter_code
_entity_poly.pdbx_strand_id
1 'polypeptide(L)'
;MPRPLLSRAITVAARRAAAPGDLRFTERQLYYETCRVLRPRPAPLRRVPYSPPPPVRLPHFTEALHDLDLPGLLPAAEPAPTTGAPAQEPDLYDYGVPRLLICQNREIAGMLLANHVHLEAACPILAAPDDLPLDPRLTGALARAGAATVHVLHDASPTGITLPAKVRDSLGQVPGVRVVSLGLVPRHAQTLHLVSGRRPGRVPPIGPLPHGLKAAEVDWLASGRFAEVAAVPPARLVRAVLRLTRGPRPARASAWSELRDLRTAGFMTWPDA
;
A
#
# COMPACT_ATOMS: atom_id res chain seq x y z
N MET A 1 25.26 3.85 17.68
CA MET A 1 25.93 3.09 16.61
C MET A 1 26.81 4.07 15.84
N PRO A 2 28.04 3.72 15.46
CA PRO A 2 28.91 4.62 14.68
C PRO A 2 28.27 5.01 13.34
N ARG A 3 28.31 6.31 12.98
CA ARG A 3 27.79 6.86 11.71
C ARG A 3 28.26 6.07 10.46
N PRO A 4 29.55 5.72 10.27
CA PRO A 4 29.97 5.01 9.06
C PRO A 4 29.35 3.60 8.92
N LEU A 5 29.12 2.90 10.05
CA LEU A 5 28.44 1.60 10.01
C LEU A 5 26.97 1.74 9.64
N LEU A 6 26.30 2.80 10.12
CA LEU A 6 24.94 3.11 9.74
C LEU A 6 24.83 3.47 8.25
N SER A 7 25.68 4.35 7.73
CA SER A 7 25.69 4.71 6.31
C SER A 7 25.92 3.49 5.40
N ARG A 8 26.80 2.56 5.80
CA ARG A 8 26.99 1.28 5.09
C ARG A 8 25.74 0.42 5.12
N ALA A 9 25.06 0.34 6.27
CA ALA A 9 23.81 -0.41 6.40
C ALA A 9 22.68 0.20 5.54
N ILE A 10 22.59 1.53 5.50
CA ILE A 10 21.64 2.27 4.65
C ILE A 10 21.89 1.96 3.17
N THR A 11 23.16 1.99 2.73
CA THR A 11 23.52 1.68 1.34
C THR A 11 23.13 0.25 0.94
N VAL A 12 23.36 -0.73 1.83
CA VAL A 12 22.93 -2.12 1.61
C VAL A 12 21.40 -2.24 1.59
N ALA A 13 20.72 -1.52 2.47
CA ALA A 13 19.26 -1.51 2.54
C ALA A 13 18.64 -0.89 1.28
N ALA A 14 19.21 0.18 0.73
CA ALA A 14 18.77 0.81 -0.50
C ALA A 14 18.82 -0.17 -1.69
N ARG A 15 19.93 -0.89 -1.84
CA ARG A 15 20.05 -1.94 -2.88
C ARG A 15 19.00 -3.04 -2.73
N ARG A 16 18.67 -3.44 -1.49
CA ARG A 16 17.63 -4.44 -1.22
C ARG A 16 16.22 -3.89 -1.48
N ALA A 17 15.99 -2.62 -1.18
CA ALA A 17 14.71 -1.94 -1.38
C ALA A 17 14.42 -1.73 -2.87
N ALA A 18 15.44 -1.40 -3.67
CA ALA A 18 15.38 -1.27 -5.11
C ALA A 18 15.19 -2.62 -5.84
N ALA A 19 15.58 -3.73 -5.22
CA ALA A 19 15.49 -5.03 -5.87
C ALA A 19 14.06 -5.60 -5.83
N PRO A 20 13.57 -6.24 -6.92
CA PRO A 20 14.20 -6.35 -8.23
C PRO A 20 13.83 -5.19 -9.17
N GLY A 21 14.76 -4.80 -10.04
CA GLY A 21 14.46 -3.90 -11.17
C GLY A 21 14.29 -2.44 -10.78
N ASP A 22 15.17 -1.91 -9.93
CA ASP A 22 15.27 -0.49 -9.58
C ASP A 22 13.95 0.13 -9.09
N LEU A 23 13.24 -0.62 -8.24
CA LEU A 23 12.02 -0.17 -7.59
C LEU A 23 12.25 1.16 -6.88
N ARG A 24 11.25 2.03 -6.98
CA ARG A 24 11.19 3.27 -6.21
C ARG A 24 10.70 2.96 -4.80
N PHE A 25 11.27 3.59 -3.78
CA PHE A 25 10.93 3.34 -2.38
C PHE A 25 10.99 4.62 -1.55
N THR A 26 10.30 4.63 -0.41
CA THR A 26 10.23 5.80 0.48
C THR A 26 11.34 5.79 1.52
N GLU A 27 11.64 6.95 2.14
CA GLU A 27 12.54 7.02 3.29
C GLU A 27 12.10 6.05 4.40
N ARG A 28 10.78 6.01 4.68
CA ARG A 28 10.25 5.15 5.73
C ARG A 28 10.43 3.66 5.43
N GLN A 29 10.33 3.25 4.17
CA GLN A 29 10.65 1.88 3.76
C GLN A 29 12.15 1.58 3.89
N LEU A 30 13.00 2.53 3.49
CA LEU A 30 14.46 2.42 3.63
C LEU A 30 14.88 2.29 5.09
N TYR A 31 14.25 3.03 6.00
CA TYR A 31 14.47 2.92 7.45
C TYR A 31 14.21 1.49 7.94
N TYR A 32 13.07 0.91 7.58
CA TYR A 32 12.74 -0.45 8.02
C TYR A 32 13.61 -1.53 7.37
N GLU A 33 14.03 -1.33 6.12
CA GLU A 33 15.00 -2.23 5.49
C GLU A 33 16.39 -2.12 6.15
N THR A 34 16.81 -0.93 6.55
CA THR A 34 18.03 -0.71 7.34
C THR A 34 17.94 -1.43 8.68
N CYS A 35 16.79 -1.35 9.35
CA CYS A 35 16.54 -2.10 10.59
C CYS A 35 16.68 -3.62 10.40
N ARG A 36 16.26 -4.16 9.25
CA ARG A 36 16.42 -5.57 8.90
C ARG A 36 17.87 -5.95 8.59
N VAL A 37 18.60 -5.07 7.91
CA VAL A 37 20.05 -5.26 7.65
C VAL A 37 20.83 -5.34 8.96
N LEU A 38 20.51 -4.47 9.92
CA LEU A 38 21.15 -4.43 11.24
C LEU A 38 20.75 -5.59 12.17
N ARG A 39 19.69 -6.33 11.85
CA ARG A 39 19.20 -7.48 12.63
C ARG A 39 19.01 -8.71 11.75
N PRO A 40 20.09 -9.31 11.24
CA PRO A 40 19.99 -10.56 10.50
C PRO A 40 19.43 -11.64 11.43
N ARG A 41 18.27 -12.22 11.07
CA ARG A 41 17.63 -13.25 11.89
C ARG A 41 18.06 -14.65 11.40
N PRO A 42 18.71 -15.46 12.25
CA PRO A 42 19.13 -16.81 11.88
C PRO A 42 17.89 -17.68 11.63
N ALA A 43 18.02 -18.63 10.70
CA ALA A 43 16.93 -19.48 10.22
C ALA A 43 16.04 -20.14 11.33
N PRO A 44 16.58 -20.69 12.44
CA PRO A 44 15.74 -21.35 13.45
C PRO A 44 14.76 -20.40 14.17
N LEU A 45 15.13 -19.12 14.34
CA LEU A 45 14.29 -18.12 15.02
C LEU A 45 13.19 -17.53 14.14
N ARG A 46 13.05 -17.99 12.89
CA ARG A 46 11.99 -17.55 11.95
C ARG A 46 10.66 -18.29 12.11
N ARG A 47 10.61 -19.33 12.96
CA ARG A 47 9.38 -20.11 13.19
C ARG A 47 8.47 -19.51 14.27
N VAL A 48 9.00 -18.60 15.10
CA VAL A 48 8.26 -18.00 16.21
C VAL A 48 7.71 -16.63 15.80
N PRO A 49 6.38 -16.46 15.67
CA PRO A 49 5.76 -15.18 15.32
C PRO A 49 6.17 -14.10 16.32
N TYR A 50 6.79 -13.03 15.81
CA TYR A 50 7.31 -11.95 16.64
C TYR A 50 7.66 -10.74 15.78
N SER A 51 7.27 -9.55 16.23
CA SER A 51 7.59 -8.26 15.61
C SER A 51 8.64 -7.51 16.45
N PRO A 52 9.91 -7.43 15.99
CA PRO A 52 10.98 -6.82 16.77
C PRO A 52 10.85 -5.28 16.86
N PRO A 53 11.35 -4.65 17.94
CA PRO A 53 11.53 -3.20 17.97
C PRO A 53 12.66 -2.78 17.02
N PRO A 54 12.70 -1.52 16.55
CA PRO A 54 13.79 -1.06 15.70
C PRO A 54 15.14 -1.00 16.46
N PRO A 55 16.27 -1.42 15.86
CA PRO A 55 17.61 -1.31 16.45
C PRO A 55 18.15 0.11 16.53
N VAL A 56 17.64 1.01 15.69
CA VAL A 56 18.06 2.41 15.58
C VAL A 56 16.82 3.29 15.61
N ARG A 57 16.93 4.47 16.22
CA ARG A 57 15.82 5.43 16.23
C ARG A 57 15.75 6.13 14.88
N LEU A 58 14.54 6.40 14.42
CA LEU A 58 14.29 7.08 13.15
C LEU A 58 15.06 8.41 13.00
N PRO A 59 15.07 9.35 13.98
CA PRO A 59 15.79 10.61 13.79
C PRO A 59 17.28 10.43 13.50
N HIS A 60 17.91 9.44 14.13
CA HIS A 60 19.32 9.13 13.91
C HIS A 60 19.57 8.49 12.54
N PHE A 61 18.59 7.74 12.02
CA PHE A 61 18.64 7.24 10.65
C PHE A 61 18.47 8.39 9.64
N THR A 62 17.50 9.28 9.84
CA THR A 62 17.24 10.42 8.94
C THR A 62 18.44 11.35 8.86
N GLU A 63 19.09 11.64 10.00
CA GLU A 63 20.34 12.41 10.03
C GLU A 63 21.47 11.76 9.23
N ALA A 64 21.61 10.43 9.31
CA ALA A 64 22.62 9.70 8.56
C ALA A 64 22.29 9.54 7.06
N LEU A 65 21.00 9.65 6.70
CA LEU A 65 20.52 9.61 5.33
C LEU A 65 20.76 10.92 4.57
N HIS A 66 20.70 12.06 5.27
CA HIS A 66 20.78 13.40 4.68
C HIS A 66 21.97 13.59 3.72
N ASP A 67 23.11 12.96 4.00
CA ASP A 67 24.34 13.12 3.20
C ASP A 67 24.49 12.04 2.11
N LEU A 68 23.48 11.20 1.91
CA LEU A 68 23.53 10.08 0.97
C LEU A 68 22.59 10.32 -0.22
N ASP A 69 23.15 10.34 -1.42
CA ASP A 69 22.38 10.23 -2.64
C ASP A 69 22.15 8.74 -2.98
N LEU A 70 20.89 8.34 -2.99
CA LEU A 70 20.49 6.93 -3.14
C LEU A 70 19.51 6.77 -4.30
N PRO A 71 19.92 6.08 -5.38
CA PRO A 71 19.03 5.79 -6.50
C PRO A 71 17.75 5.08 -6.06
N GLY A 72 16.62 5.52 -6.61
CA GLY A 72 15.31 4.94 -6.32
C GLY A 72 14.64 5.46 -5.04
N LEU A 73 15.35 6.18 -4.17
CA LEU A 73 14.72 6.88 -3.05
C LEU A 73 13.83 7.99 -3.59
N LEU A 74 12.57 7.97 -3.18
CA LEU A 74 11.60 9.02 -3.51
C LEU A 74 11.78 10.21 -2.58
N PRO A 75 11.55 11.44 -3.08
CA PRO A 75 11.49 12.61 -2.21
C PRO A 75 10.36 12.44 -1.20
N ALA A 76 10.43 13.19 -0.10
CA ALA A 76 9.33 13.26 0.86
C ALA A 76 8.04 13.65 0.13
N ALA A 77 6.94 12.96 0.43
CA ALA A 77 5.69 13.17 -0.26
C ALA A 77 5.08 14.51 0.14
N GLU A 78 5.22 15.51 -0.73
CA GLU A 78 4.54 16.79 -0.59
C GLU A 78 3.02 16.60 -0.74
N PRO A 79 2.20 17.36 -0.01
CA PRO A 79 0.77 17.39 -0.26
C PRO A 79 0.54 17.78 -1.72
N ALA A 80 -0.26 16.99 -2.43
CA ALA A 80 -0.63 17.33 -3.79
C ALA A 80 -1.31 18.72 -3.78
N PRO A 81 -0.99 19.61 -4.73
CA PRO A 81 -1.78 20.82 -4.90
C PRO A 81 -3.23 20.40 -5.10
N THR A 82 -4.15 21.02 -4.35
CA THR A 82 -5.58 20.84 -4.56
C THR A 82 -5.87 21.24 -6.00
N THR A 83 -6.10 20.28 -6.90
CA THR A 83 -6.39 20.58 -8.30
C THR A 83 -7.79 21.20 -8.36
N GLY A 84 -7.84 22.51 -8.15
CA GLY A 84 -9.00 23.35 -8.39
C GLY A 84 -9.05 23.73 -9.86
N ALA A 85 -9.57 22.85 -10.69
CA ALA A 85 -10.26 23.20 -11.94
C ALA A 85 -10.99 21.95 -12.45
N PRO A 86 -12.31 22.02 -12.72
CA PRO A 86 -12.98 20.93 -13.40
C PRO A 86 -12.35 20.78 -14.80
N ALA A 87 -11.89 19.58 -15.12
CA ALA A 87 -11.56 19.24 -16.50
C ALA A 87 -12.75 19.58 -17.41
N GLN A 88 -12.47 20.26 -18.52
CA GLN A 88 -13.44 20.73 -19.51
C GLN A 88 -14.01 19.61 -20.39
N GLU A 89 -13.53 18.37 -20.25
CA GLU A 89 -13.98 17.21 -21.03
C GLU A 89 -15.13 16.48 -20.31
N PRO A 90 -16.37 16.58 -20.83
CA PRO A 90 -17.56 16.07 -20.16
C PRO A 90 -17.68 14.54 -20.17
N ASP A 91 -17.06 13.86 -21.13
CA ASP A 91 -17.13 12.42 -21.38
C ASP A 91 -16.09 11.59 -20.62
N LEU A 92 -15.00 12.23 -20.14
CA LEU A 92 -13.93 11.59 -19.36
C LEU A 92 -14.47 10.84 -18.12
N TYR A 93 -15.62 11.27 -17.60
CA TYR A 93 -16.24 10.68 -16.43
C TYR A 93 -17.31 9.63 -16.75
N ASP A 94 -17.65 9.37 -18.02
CA ASP A 94 -18.67 8.37 -18.35
C ASP A 94 -18.20 6.93 -18.08
N TYR A 95 -16.89 6.73 -17.88
CA TYR A 95 -16.31 5.43 -17.57
C TYR A 95 -16.54 5.00 -16.11
N GLY A 96 -16.75 3.70 -15.95
CA GLY A 96 -16.81 3.07 -14.63
C GLY A 96 -15.41 2.76 -14.09
N VAL A 97 -15.21 2.92 -12.78
CA VAL A 97 -13.97 2.55 -12.08
C VAL A 97 -14.22 1.27 -11.28
N PRO A 98 -13.84 0.08 -11.79
CA PRO A 98 -14.17 -1.19 -11.13
C PRO A 98 -13.32 -1.44 -9.87
N ARG A 99 -12.20 -0.76 -9.71
CA ARG A 99 -11.26 -0.94 -8.60
C ARG A 99 -10.65 0.38 -8.19
N LEU A 100 -10.52 0.61 -6.90
CA LEU A 100 -9.85 1.77 -6.32
C LEU A 100 -8.99 1.31 -5.14
N LEU A 101 -7.79 1.83 -5.00
CA LEU A 101 -6.93 1.60 -3.84
C LEU A 101 -6.75 2.88 -3.05
N ILE A 102 -7.19 2.89 -1.79
CA ILE A 102 -6.98 4.00 -0.85
C ILE A 102 -5.88 3.60 0.13
N CYS A 103 -4.79 4.37 0.15
CA CYS A 103 -3.66 4.19 1.05
C CYS A 103 -3.75 5.12 2.26
N GLN A 104 -3.50 4.61 3.45
CA GLN A 104 -3.45 5.42 4.67
C GLN A 104 -2.37 6.52 4.62
N ASN A 105 -1.24 6.25 3.94
CA ASN A 105 -0.06 7.12 3.92
C ASN A 105 0.26 7.58 2.49
N ARG A 106 0.48 8.89 2.33
CA ARG A 106 0.82 9.53 1.05
C ARG A 106 2.11 8.99 0.44
N GLU A 107 3.15 8.74 1.24
CA GLU A 107 4.42 8.19 0.76
C GLU A 107 4.22 6.80 0.13
N ILE A 108 3.35 5.97 0.73
CA ILE A 108 3.05 4.64 0.18
C ILE A 108 2.22 4.76 -1.10
N ALA A 109 1.26 5.67 -1.16
CA ALA A 109 0.52 5.95 -2.40
C ALA A 109 1.47 6.39 -3.52
N GLY A 110 2.32 7.39 -3.24
CA GLY A 110 3.33 7.89 -4.16
C GLY A 110 4.32 6.81 -4.60
N MET A 111 4.74 5.93 -3.68
CA MET A 111 5.59 4.79 -4.02
C MET A 111 4.91 3.80 -4.96
N LEU A 112 3.65 3.45 -4.73
CA LEU A 112 2.92 2.56 -5.62
C LEU A 112 2.70 3.20 -7.00
N LEU A 113 2.43 4.52 -7.05
CA LEU A 113 2.32 5.28 -8.30
C LEU A 113 3.65 5.31 -9.06
N ALA A 114 4.75 5.60 -8.38
CA ALA A 114 6.10 5.64 -8.96
C ALA A 114 6.61 4.28 -9.45
N ASN A 115 6.01 3.18 -9.00
CA ASN A 115 6.25 1.83 -9.51
C ASN A 115 5.12 1.34 -10.43
N HIS A 116 4.33 2.26 -11.01
CA HIS A 116 3.29 2.00 -12.02
C HIS A 116 2.20 1.00 -11.61
N VAL A 117 1.99 0.78 -10.30
CA VAL A 117 1.00 -0.19 -9.80
C VAL A 117 -0.41 0.15 -10.28
N HIS A 118 -0.72 1.43 -10.42
CA HIS A 118 -2.01 1.92 -10.89
C HIS A 118 -2.33 1.51 -12.34
N LEU A 119 -1.31 1.55 -13.22
CA LEU A 119 -1.43 1.10 -14.61
C LEU A 119 -1.53 -0.42 -14.65
N GLU A 120 -0.60 -1.09 -13.98
CA GLU A 120 -0.51 -2.54 -13.96
C GLU A 120 -1.78 -3.19 -13.39
N ALA A 121 -2.34 -2.68 -12.29
CA ALA A 121 -3.57 -3.22 -11.72
C ALA A 121 -4.85 -2.68 -12.37
N ALA A 122 -4.75 -1.71 -13.29
CA ALA A 122 -5.87 -0.86 -13.72
C ALA A 122 -6.72 -0.47 -12.50
N CYS A 123 -6.06 0.17 -11.54
CA CYS A 123 -6.57 0.45 -10.20
C CYS A 123 -6.02 1.81 -9.76
N PRO A 124 -6.78 2.90 -9.88
CA PRO A 124 -6.37 4.21 -9.38
C PRO A 124 -6.01 4.14 -7.89
N ILE A 125 -5.01 4.94 -7.50
CA ILE A 125 -4.44 4.94 -6.16
C ILE A 125 -4.59 6.33 -5.57
N LEU A 126 -5.22 6.41 -4.40
CA LEU A 126 -5.47 7.63 -3.65
C LEU A 126 -4.83 7.57 -2.26
N ALA A 127 -4.52 8.72 -1.69
CA ALA A 127 -4.03 8.87 -0.33
C ALA A 127 -5.16 9.38 0.57
N ALA A 128 -5.52 8.59 1.59
CA ALA A 128 -6.61 8.93 2.52
C ALA A 128 -6.52 10.34 3.16
N PRO A 129 -5.33 10.90 3.49
CA PRO A 129 -5.22 12.25 4.04
C PRO A 129 -5.62 13.37 3.06
N ASP A 130 -5.55 13.11 1.75
CA ASP A 130 -5.74 14.13 0.71
C ASP A 130 -7.09 13.95 -0.01
N ASP A 131 -7.51 12.70 -0.18
CA ASP A 131 -8.61 12.32 -1.07
C ASP A 131 -9.88 11.90 -0.32
N LEU A 132 -9.93 12.01 1.02
CA LEU A 132 -11.14 11.75 1.80
C LEU A 132 -11.75 13.06 2.36
N PRO A 133 -13.06 13.29 2.19
CA PRO A 133 -14.04 12.41 1.51
C PRO A 133 -13.83 12.34 -0.01
N LEU A 134 -14.24 11.22 -0.61
CA LEU A 134 -14.06 11.01 -2.06
C LEU A 134 -14.88 12.00 -2.87
N ASP A 135 -14.32 12.44 -4.01
CA ASP A 135 -15.03 13.27 -4.98
C ASP A 135 -16.34 12.58 -5.43
N PRO A 136 -17.49 13.29 -5.47
CA PRO A 136 -18.75 12.75 -5.96
C PRO A 136 -18.67 12.14 -7.38
N ARG A 137 -17.84 12.69 -8.26
CA ARG A 137 -17.61 12.17 -9.62
C ARG A 137 -17.00 10.78 -9.59
N LEU A 138 -16.01 10.57 -8.73
CA LEU A 138 -15.37 9.26 -8.51
C LEU A 138 -16.37 8.28 -7.89
N THR A 139 -17.19 8.75 -6.94
CA THR A 139 -18.26 7.95 -6.36
C THR A 139 -19.27 7.48 -7.42
N GLY A 140 -19.66 8.39 -8.33
CA GLY A 140 -20.47 8.04 -9.50
C GLY A 140 -19.80 7.03 -10.44
N ALA A 141 -18.49 7.16 -10.66
CA ALA A 141 -17.73 6.22 -11.49
C ALA A 141 -17.64 4.82 -10.88
N LEU A 142 -17.49 4.73 -9.55
CA LEU A 142 -17.56 3.47 -8.82
C LEU A 142 -18.95 2.82 -8.96
N ALA A 143 -20.02 3.62 -8.85
CA ALA A 143 -21.39 3.13 -9.00
C ALA A 143 -21.66 2.59 -10.42
N ARG A 144 -21.22 3.32 -11.46
CA ARG A 144 -21.38 2.92 -12.87
C ARG A 144 -20.74 1.58 -13.21
N ALA A 145 -19.65 1.21 -12.52
CA ALA A 145 -19.02 -0.08 -12.73
C ALA A 145 -19.87 -1.28 -12.27
N GLY A 146 -20.93 -1.07 -11.47
CA GLY A 146 -21.90 -2.08 -11.04
C GLY A 146 -21.38 -3.14 -10.05
N ALA A 147 -20.07 -3.34 -9.96
CA ALA A 147 -19.42 -4.29 -9.06
C ALA A 147 -18.04 -3.78 -8.57
N ALA A 148 -17.93 -2.48 -8.25
CA ALA A 148 -16.66 -1.89 -7.88
C ALA A 148 -16.13 -2.38 -6.52
N THR A 149 -14.80 -2.46 -6.39
CA THR A 149 -14.13 -2.80 -5.13
C THR A 149 -13.16 -1.70 -4.73
N VAL A 150 -13.39 -1.09 -3.57
CA VAL A 150 -12.50 -0.12 -2.91
C VAL A 150 -11.62 -0.87 -1.91
N HIS A 151 -10.36 -1.03 -2.25
CA HIS A 151 -9.35 -1.64 -1.38
C HIS A 151 -8.74 -0.58 -0.46
N VAL A 152 -8.59 -0.89 0.82
CA VAL A 152 -8.01 0.03 1.81
C VAL A 152 -6.71 -0.56 2.36
N LEU A 153 -5.59 0.05 2.01
CA LEU A 153 -4.25 -0.32 2.49
C LEU A 153 -3.90 0.54 3.71
N HIS A 154 -3.78 -0.11 4.86
CA HIS A 154 -3.54 0.55 6.14
C HIS A 154 -2.52 -0.20 7.00
N ASP A 155 -1.99 0.51 7.99
CA ASP A 155 -1.07 -0.04 8.98
C ASP A 155 -1.77 -0.99 9.95
N ALA A 156 -1.01 -1.87 10.59
CA ALA A 156 -1.46 -2.60 11.77
C ALA A 156 -1.35 -1.65 12.97
N SER A 157 -2.26 -0.68 13.02
CA SER A 157 -2.33 0.34 14.05
C SER A 157 -3.79 0.62 14.41
N PRO A 158 -4.05 1.21 15.59
CA PRO A 158 -5.39 1.63 15.99
C PRO A 158 -6.14 2.46 14.94
N THR A 159 -5.45 3.43 14.35
CA THR A 159 -6.00 4.31 13.31
C THR A 159 -6.15 3.58 11.98
N GLY A 160 -5.22 2.68 11.65
CA GLY A 160 -5.27 1.90 10.42
C GLY A 160 -6.42 0.91 10.38
N ILE A 161 -6.63 0.13 11.45
CA ILE A 161 -7.68 -0.91 11.47
C ILE A 161 -9.11 -0.36 11.39
N THR A 162 -9.31 0.92 11.73
CA THR A 162 -10.61 1.60 11.62
C THR A 162 -10.81 2.32 10.29
N LEU A 163 -9.75 2.52 9.49
CA LEU A 163 -9.82 3.24 8.23
C LEU A 163 -10.83 2.63 7.23
N PRO A 164 -10.95 1.29 7.06
CA PRO A 164 -11.95 0.74 6.15
C PRO A 164 -13.39 1.09 6.53
N ALA A 165 -13.69 1.22 7.83
CA ALA A 165 -15.01 1.66 8.28
C ALA A 165 -15.23 3.13 7.92
N LYS A 166 -14.25 4.01 8.22
CA LYS A 166 -14.31 5.43 7.85
C LYS A 166 -14.50 5.65 6.34
N VAL A 167 -13.81 4.87 5.51
CA VAL A 167 -13.97 4.92 4.05
C VAL A 167 -15.39 4.52 3.64
N ARG A 168 -15.95 3.48 4.27
CA ARG A 168 -17.34 3.06 4.01
C ARG A 168 -18.33 4.14 4.42
N ASP A 169 -18.14 4.74 5.60
CA ASP A 169 -19.00 5.80 6.11
C ASP A 169 -18.93 7.04 5.21
N SER A 170 -17.75 7.38 4.70
CA SER A 170 -17.54 8.49 3.75
C SER A 170 -18.14 8.23 2.37
N LEU A 171 -18.14 6.98 1.89
CA LEU A 171 -18.76 6.59 0.62
C LEU A 171 -20.30 6.61 0.71
N GLY A 172 -20.85 6.33 1.90
CA GLY A 172 -22.27 6.08 2.08
C GLY A 172 -22.72 4.76 1.41
N GLN A 173 -24.02 4.64 1.16
CA GLN A 173 -24.60 3.47 0.51
C GLN A 173 -24.58 3.62 -1.01
N VAL A 174 -23.45 3.26 -1.62
CA VAL A 174 -23.33 3.20 -3.09
C VAL A 174 -23.64 1.78 -3.56
N PRO A 175 -24.68 1.56 -4.38
CA PRO A 175 -25.03 0.23 -4.88
C PRO A 175 -23.87 -0.43 -5.63
N GLY A 176 -23.64 -1.71 -5.38
CA GLY A 176 -22.61 -2.50 -6.07
C GLY A 176 -21.16 -2.21 -5.66
N VAL A 177 -20.91 -1.26 -4.75
CA VAL A 177 -19.56 -0.92 -4.28
C VAL A 177 -19.24 -1.66 -2.99
N ARG A 178 -18.09 -2.35 -2.95
CA ARG A 178 -17.60 -3.05 -1.76
C ARG A 178 -16.33 -2.42 -1.24
N VAL A 179 -16.25 -2.22 0.08
CA VAL A 179 -15.02 -1.77 0.76
C VAL A 179 -14.32 -2.97 1.40
N VAL A 180 -13.09 -3.25 0.97
CA VAL A 180 -12.27 -4.39 1.41
C VAL A 180 -10.99 -3.91 2.07
N SER A 181 -10.72 -4.38 3.28
CA SER A 181 -9.42 -4.17 3.93
C SER A 181 -8.33 -5.00 3.26
N LEU A 182 -7.26 -4.33 2.82
CA LEU A 182 -6.02 -4.93 2.27
C LEU A 182 -4.83 -4.72 3.24
N GLY A 183 -5.05 -4.00 4.33
CA GLY A 183 -4.03 -3.57 5.27
C GLY A 183 -3.42 -4.66 6.14
N LEU A 184 -2.43 -4.24 6.94
CA LEU A 184 -1.81 -5.09 7.94
C LEU A 184 -2.72 -5.21 9.16
N VAL A 185 -2.66 -6.39 9.78
CA VAL A 185 -3.21 -6.67 11.11
C VAL A 185 -2.10 -7.24 12.00
N PRO A 186 -2.24 -7.23 13.34
CA PRO A 186 -1.14 -7.62 14.24
C PRO A 186 -0.53 -8.99 13.94
N ARG A 187 -1.35 -10.00 13.58
CA ARG A 187 -0.83 -11.31 13.15
C ARG A 187 0.09 -11.23 11.91
N HIS A 188 -0.18 -10.33 10.96
CA HIS A 188 0.69 -10.12 9.81
C HIS A 188 2.03 -9.53 10.25
N ALA A 189 2.03 -8.54 11.14
CA ALA A 189 3.27 -7.97 11.67
C ALA A 189 4.16 -9.03 12.32
N GLN A 190 3.57 -9.94 13.10
CA GLN A 190 4.28 -11.01 13.79
C GLN A 190 4.77 -12.11 12.85
N THR A 191 3.91 -12.61 11.95
CA THR A 191 4.24 -13.68 11.00
C THR A 191 5.25 -13.23 9.95
N LEU A 192 5.19 -11.96 9.54
CA LEU A 192 6.15 -11.39 8.60
C LEU A 192 7.42 -10.85 9.27
N HIS A 193 7.49 -10.93 10.61
CA HIS A 193 8.57 -10.36 11.43
C HIS A 193 8.87 -8.90 11.10
N LEU A 194 7.80 -8.12 10.86
CA LEU A 194 7.95 -6.70 10.58
C LEU A 194 8.50 -6.02 11.83
N VAL A 195 9.43 -5.08 11.60
CA VAL A 195 9.86 -4.18 12.66
C VAL A 195 8.66 -3.34 13.07
N SER A 196 8.31 -3.41 14.36
CA SER A 196 7.14 -2.75 14.92
C SER A 196 7.55 -1.66 15.90
N GLY A 197 6.83 -0.55 15.88
CA GLY A 197 6.95 0.50 16.88
C GLY A 197 6.05 0.25 18.09
N ARG A 198 6.28 1.04 19.14
CA ARG A 198 5.39 1.11 20.30
C ARG A 198 5.25 2.55 20.73
N ARG A 199 4.02 3.05 20.82
CA ARG A 199 3.73 4.35 21.42
C ARG A 199 3.86 4.24 22.95
N PRO A 200 4.35 5.28 23.64
CA PRO A 200 4.30 5.34 25.09
C PRO A 200 2.85 5.28 25.59
N GLY A 201 2.62 4.56 26.69
CA GLY A 201 1.30 4.44 27.31
C GLY A 201 0.36 3.42 26.68
N ARG A 202 -0.79 3.21 27.32
CA ARG A 202 -1.90 2.43 26.76
C ARG A 202 -2.65 3.30 25.76
N VAL A 203 -3.06 2.70 24.64
CA VAL A 203 -3.93 3.39 23.68
C VAL A 203 -5.37 3.23 24.16
N PRO A 204 -6.18 4.30 24.13
CA PRO A 204 -7.60 4.21 24.45
C PRO A 204 -8.31 3.13 23.62
N PRO A 205 -9.41 2.56 24.12
CA PRO A 205 -10.26 1.68 23.33
C PRO A 205 -10.59 2.34 22.00
N ILE A 206 -10.33 1.60 20.94
CA ILE A 206 -10.56 2.05 19.58
C ILE A 206 -12.05 1.81 19.30
N GLY A 207 -12.66 2.61 18.43
CA GLY A 207 -14.05 2.40 17.98
C GLY A 207 -14.32 0.98 17.44
N PRO A 208 -15.50 0.70 16.88
CA PRO A 208 -15.91 -0.66 16.56
C PRO A 208 -14.81 -1.42 15.79
N LEU A 209 -14.28 -2.46 16.43
CA LEU A 209 -13.17 -3.22 15.89
C LEU A 209 -13.67 -4.11 14.75
N PRO A 210 -12.88 -4.32 13.68
CA PRO A 210 -13.26 -5.22 12.61
C PRO A 210 -13.58 -6.63 13.13
N HIS A 211 -14.68 -7.20 12.63
CA HIS A 211 -15.01 -8.60 12.86
C HIS A 211 -13.86 -9.48 12.35
N GLY A 212 -13.24 -10.28 13.23
CA GLY A 212 -12.12 -11.16 12.89
C GLY A 212 -10.76 -10.77 13.50
N LEU A 213 -10.68 -9.74 14.33
CA LEU A 213 -9.55 -9.56 15.25
C LEU A 213 -9.67 -10.51 16.44
N LYS A 214 -8.59 -11.24 16.74
CA LYS A 214 -8.51 -12.08 17.94
C LYS A 214 -8.25 -11.22 19.19
N ALA A 215 -8.64 -11.70 20.37
CA ALA A 215 -8.38 -11.00 21.64
C ALA A 215 -6.91 -10.60 21.81
N ALA A 216 -5.96 -11.50 21.52
CA ALA A 216 -4.53 -11.21 21.56
C ALA A 216 -4.08 -10.10 20.59
N GLU A 217 -4.78 -9.92 19.46
CA GLU A 217 -4.51 -8.83 18.52
C GLU A 217 -5.04 -7.50 19.05
N VAL A 218 -6.18 -7.51 19.74
CA VAL A 218 -6.73 -6.34 20.45
C VAL A 218 -5.79 -5.90 21.56
N ASP A 219 -5.33 -6.83 22.40
CA ASP A 219 -4.34 -6.54 23.46
C ASP A 219 -3.03 -6.01 22.88
N TRP A 220 -2.61 -6.53 21.73
CA TRP A 220 -1.42 -6.06 21.03
C TRP A 220 -1.56 -4.58 20.63
N LEU A 221 -2.71 -4.18 20.10
CA LEU A 221 -3.00 -2.78 19.76
C LEU A 221 -3.13 -1.90 21.02
N ALA A 222 -3.86 -2.38 22.04
CA ALA A 222 -4.06 -1.66 23.30
C ALA A 222 -2.74 -1.40 24.06
N SER A 223 -1.75 -2.28 23.89
CA SER A 223 -0.39 -2.11 24.45
C SER A 223 0.44 -1.00 23.79
N GLY A 224 -0.12 -0.33 22.78
CA GLY A 224 0.52 0.74 22.02
C GLY A 224 1.40 0.27 20.87
N ARG A 225 1.43 -1.04 20.58
CA ARG A 225 2.22 -1.57 19.46
C ARG A 225 1.55 -1.25 18.13
N PHE A 226 2.38 -1.03 17.11
CA PHE A 226 1.93 -0.83 15.74
C PHE A 226 2.98 -1.30 14.74
N ALA A 227 2.55 -1.63 13.53
CA ALA A 227 3.45 -1.92 12.41
C ALA A 227 2.97 -1.19 11.16
N GLU A 228 3.87 -0.41 10.56
CA GLU A 228 3.58 0.36 9.36
C GLU A 228 3.64 -0.53 8.12
N VAL A 229 2.84 -0.21 7.11
CA VAL A 229 2.94 -0.80 5.76
C VAL A 229 4.33 -0.58 5.18
N ALA A 230 4.96 0.56 5.50
CA ALA A 230 6.33 0.85 5.12
C ALA A 230 7.34 -0.19 5.68
N ALA A 231 6.98 -0.93 6.74
CA ALA A 231 7.82 -2.01 7.23
C ALA A 231 7.80 -3.25 6.32
N VAL A 232 6.92 -3.35 5.33
CA VAL A 232 6.95 -4.43 4.33
C VAL A 232 8.00 -4.10 3.25
N PRO A 233 8.88 -5.04 2.86
CA PRO A 233 9.83 -4.80 1.77
C PRO A 233 9.13 -4.33 0.48
N PRO A 234 9.65 -3.32 -0.24
CA PRO A 234 8.96 -2.72 -1.39
C PRO A 234 8.49 -3.74 -2.44
N ALA A 235 9.38 -4.61 -2.90
CA ALA A 235 9.02 -5.67 -3.85
C ALA A 235 7.92 -6.60 -3.37
N ARG A 236 7.90 -6.92 -2.06
CA ARG A 236 6.86 -7.75 -1.47
C ARG A 236 5.53 -7.00 -1.43
N LEU A 237 5.55 -5.72 -1.10
CA LEU A 237 4.37 -4.87 -1.06
C LEU A 237 3.76 -4.70 -2.45
N VAL A 238 4.56 -4.30 -3.45
CA VAL A 238 4.13 -4.16 -4.85
C VAL A 238 3.48 -5.46 -5.35
N ARG A 239 4.16 -6.60 -5.20
CA ARG A 239 3.60 -7.90 -5.62
C ARG A 239 2.32 -8.28 -4.88
N ALA A 240 2.25 -7.99 -3.58
CA ALA A 240 1.06 -8.28 -2.79
C ALA A 240 -0.13 -7.41 -3.24
N VAL A 241 0.09 -6.11 -3.44
CA VAL A 241 -0.94 -5.19 -3.94
C VAL A 241 -1.42 -5.63 -5.31
N LEU A 242 -0.52 -5.82 -6.28
CA LEU A 242 -0.88 -6.29 -7.63
C LEU A 242 -1.69 -7.58 -7.62
N ARG A 243 -1.30 -8.56 -6.79
CA ARG A 243 -2.03 -9.83 -6.67
C ARG A 243 -3.41 -9.66 -6.06
N LEU A 244 -3.54 -8.82 -5.04
CA LEU A 244 -4.77 -8.67 -4.27
C LEU A 244 -5.78 -7.73 -4.93
N THR A 245 -5.33 -6.72 -5.68
CA THR A 245 -6.21 -5.78 -6.39
C THR A 245 -6.70 -6.34 -7.72
N ARG A 246 -5.88 -7.10 -8.46
CA ARG A 246 -6.31 -7.72 -9.73
C ARG A 246 -7.39 -8.80 -9.57
N GLY A 247 -7.61 -9.31 -8.36
CA GLY A 247 -8.55 -10.42 -8.10
C GLY A 247 -8.00 -11.78 -8.57
N PRO A 248 -8.80 -12.87 -8.45
CA PRO A 248 -8.43 -14.18 -8.98
C PRO A 248 -8.14 -14.06 -10.47
N ARG A 249 -6.98 -14.58 -10.91
CA ARG A 249 -6.66 -14.65 -12.34
C ARG A 249 -7.75 -15.51 -13.00
N PRO A 250 -8.44 -15.05 -14.06
CA PRO A 250 -9.34 -15.93 -14.80
C PRO A 250 -8.55 -17.18 -15.21
N ALA A 251 -9.21 -18.35 -15.14
CA ALA A 251 -8.61 -19.60 -15.57
C ALA A 251 -8.07 -19.39 -16.98
N ARG A 252 -6.80 -19.79 -17.21
CA ARG A 252 -6.13 -19.59 -18.49
C ARG A 252 -7.04 -20.13 -19.60
N ALA A 253 -7.49 -19.26 -20.48
CA ALA A 253 -8.27 -19.63 -21.66
C ALA A 253 -7.51 -20.77 -22.35
N SER A 254 -8.19 -21.88 -22.66
CA SER A 254 -7.52 -22.99 -23.34
C SER A 254 -7.10 -22.52 -24.74
N ALA A 255 -6.08 -23.13 -25.32
CA ALA A 255 -5.60 -22.80 -26.67
C ALA A 255 -6.74 -22.82 -27.73
N TRP A 256 -7.83 -23.53 -27.45
CA TRP A 256 -9.02 -23.61 -28.28
C TRP A 256 -9.92 -22.36 -28.23
N SER A 257 -9.92 -21.61 -27.13
CA SER A 257 -10.61 -20.30 -27.05
C SER A 257 -9.81 -19.20 -27.77
N GLU A 258 -8.48 -19.20 -27.65
CA GLU A 258 -7.61 -18.24 -28.35
C GLU A 258 -7.72 -18.39 -29.88
N LEU A 259 -7.82 -19.63 -30.39
CA LEU A 259 -8.07 -19.91 -31.81
C LEU A 259 -9.45 -19.49 -32.32
N ARG A 260 -10.44 -19.37 -31.42
CA ARG A 260 -11.80 -18.92 -31.76
C ARG A 260 -11.87 -17.39 -31.80
N ASP A 261 -11.14 -16.71 -30.92
CA ASP A 261 -11.01 -15.25 -30.87
C ASP A 261 -10.15 -14.68 -32.01
N LEU A 262 -9.17 -15.43 -32.51
CA LEU A 262 -8.42 -15.05 -33.72
C LEU A 262 -9.27 -15.03 -35.00
N ARG A 263 -10.42 -15.74 -35.01
CA ARG A 263 -11.37 -15.72 -36.14
C ARG A 263 -12.35 -14.54 -36.08
N THR A 264 -12.46 -13.88 -34.92
CA THR A 264 -13.32 -12.71 -34.71
C THR A 264 -12.52 -11.41 -34.58
N ALA A 265 -11.19 -11.47 -34.55
CA ALA A 265 -10.31 -10.33 -34.69
C ALA A 265 -10.42 -9.75 -36.12
N GLY A 266 -11.40 -8.89 -36.33
CA GLY A 266 -11.46 -8.01 -37.49
C GLY A 266 -10.19 -7.17 -37.52
N PHE A 267 -9.36 -7.36 -38.55
CA PHE A 267 -8.24 -6.49 -38.86
C PHE A 267 -8.78 -5.07 -39.03
N MET A 268 -8.40 -4.16 -38.14
CA MET A 268 -8.76 -2.76 -38.25
C MET A 268 -8.03 -2.14 -39.44
N THR A 269 -8.77 -1.85 -40.51
CA THR A 269 -8.42 -0.77 -41.43
C THR A 269 -8.69 0.54 -40.69
N TRP A 270 -7.64 1.35 -40.54
CA TRP A 270 -7.76 2.71 -40.04
C TRP A 270 -8.50 3.55 -41.10
N PRO A 271 -9.42 4.46 -40.75
CA PRO A 271 -9.96 5.39 -41.72
C PRO A 271 -8.92 6.48 -42.01
N ASP A 272 -8.44 6.56 -43.25
CA ASP A 272 -7.74 7.74 -43.75
C ASP A 272 -8.72 8.93 -43.78
N ALA A 273 -8.47 9.94 -42.93
CA ALA A 273 -8.87 11.34 -43.13
C ALA A 273 -8.05 12.25 -42.21
#